data_AF-A0A643CFJ7-F1
#
_entry.id   AF-A0A643CFJ7-F1
#
_cell.length_a   1.000
_cell.length_b   1.000
_cell.length_c   1.000
_cell.angle_alpha   90.00
_cell.angle_beta   90.00
_cell.angle_gamma   90.00
#
_symmetry.space_group_name_H-M   'P 1'
#
loop_
_entity.id
_entity.type
_entity.pdbx_description
1 polymer ?
#
loop_
_entity_poly.entity_id
_entity_poly.type
_entity_poly.pdbx_seq_one_letter_code
_entity_poly.pdbx_strand_id
1 'polypeptide(L)' 'GQLNESMDHGGVGPYELGMEHCEKFEISETSVNRGPEKIRPECFELLRVLGKGGYGKVFQVRKVTGANTGKIFAMKVLKK' A
#
# COMPACT_ATOMS: atom_id res chain seq x y z
N GLY A 1 39.24 -14.16 18.99
CA GLY A 1 38.23 -13.42 19.77
C GLY A 1 37.49 -12.54 18.79
N GLN A 2 36.15 -12.51 18.78
CA GLN A 2 35.33 -11.85 19.82
C GLN A 2 35.88 -10.42 20.05
N LEU A 3 35.15 -9.34 19.82
CA LEU A 3 33.80 -9.07 20.30
C LEU A 3 33.04 -8.06 19.42
N ASN A 4 31.72 -8.21 19.47
CA ASN A 4 30.69 -7.25 19.12
C ASN A 4 30.74 -6.01 20.05
N GLU A 5 29.79 -5.07 19.86
CA GLU A 5 29.49 -3.88 20.69
C GLU A 5 30.20 -2.60 20.20
N SER A 6 29.54 -1.48 19.90
CA SER A 6 28.28 -0.94 20.41
C SER A 6 27.58 -0.08 19.35
N MET A 7 26.28 -0.29 19.16
CA MET A 7 25.43 0.75 18.59
C MET A 7 25.10 1.69 19.75
N ASP A 8 25.86 2.79 19.81
CA ASP A 8 25.69 3.85 20.79
C ASP A 8 24.28 4.45 20.65
N HIS A 9 23.42 4.20 21.64
CA HIS A 9 22.15 4.92 21.79
C HIS A 9 22.43 6.31 22.40
N GLY A 10 23.30 7.08 21.76
CA GLY A 10 23.68 8.43 22.15
C GLY A 10 23.19 9.42 21.10
N GLY A 11 21.98 9.96 21.29
CA GLY A 11 21.47 11.07 20.50
C GLY A 11 19.98 10.99 20.25
N VAL A 12 19.19 11.62 21.10
CA VAL A 12 17.83 12.05 20.77
C VAL A 12 17.91 13.02 19.59
N GLY A 13 17.80 12.48 18.38
CA GLY A 13 17.74 13.23 17.13
C GLY A 13 16.33 13.78 16.88
N PRO A 14 16.19 14.80 16.00
CA PRO A 14 14.97 15.61 15.83
C PRO A 14 13.79 14.86 15.18
N TYR A 15 13.82 13.53 15.13
CA TYR A 15 12.77 12.68 14.57
C TYR A 15 11.65 12.33 15.58
N GLU A 16 11.66 12.90 16.79
CA GLU A 16 10.50 12.90 17.71
C GLU A 16 9.40 13.90 17.28
N LEU A 17 9.21 14.12 15.98
CA LEU A 17 7.91 14.57 15.48
C LEU A 17 7.00 13.35 15.57
N GLY A 18 6.44 13.18 16.76
CA GLY A 18 5.59 12.06 17.11
C GLY A 18 4.56 11.81 16.01
N MET A 19 4.35 10.53 15.72
CA MET A 19 3.16 10.04 15.03
C MET A 19 1.90 10.27 15.88
N GLU A 20 1.76 11.42 16.54
CA GLU A 20 0.64 11.78 17.41
C GLU A 20 -0.59 12.21 16.60
N HIS A 21 -0.50 12.21 15.26
CA HIS A 21 -1.62 12.49 14.36
C HIS A 21 -1.86 11.40 13.31
N CYS A 22 -1.43 10.17 13.57
CA CYS A 22 -1.83 9.03 12.74
C CYS A 22 -3.22 8.56 13.16
N GLU A 23 -4.26 9.04 12.47
CA GLU A 23 -5.62 8.54 12.67
C GLU A 23 -5.79 7.17 11.99
N LYS A 24 -6.20 6.17 12.78
CA LYS A 24 -6.47 4.82 12.29
C LYS A 24 -7.95 4.69 11.98
N PHE A 25 -8.28 4.57 10.71
CA PHE A 25 -9.62 4.25 10.26
C PHE A 25 -9.76 2.77 9.95
N GLU A 26 -10.91 2.19 10.31
CA GLU A 26 -11.28 0.87 9.82
C GLU A 26 -11.66 0.95 8.34
N ILE A 27 -11.09 0.05 7.54
CA ILE A 27 -11.41 -0.06 6.12
C ILE A 27 -12.73 -0.83 6.03
N SER A 28 -13.79 -0.14 5.61
CA SER A 28 -15.11 -0.72 5.39
C SER A 28 -15.64 -0.33 4.01
N GLU A 29 -16.58 -1.11 3.46
CA GLU A 29 -17.23 -0.77 2.18
C GLU A 29 -17.95 0.59 2.23
N THR A 30 -18.33 1.06 3.42
CA THR A 30 -18.96 2.38 3.60
C THR A 30 -17.94 3.52 3.71
N SER A 31 -16.71 3.24 4.11
CA SER A 31 -15.65 4.26 4.26
C SER A 31 -14.82 4.45 2.99
N VAL A 32 -14.62 3.40 2.18
CA VAL A 32 -13.84 3.44 0.94
C VAL A 32 -14.70 3.19 -0.32
N ASN A 33 -14.29 3.75 -1.47
CA ASN A 33 -14.98 3.58 -2.78
C ASN A 33 -16.48 3.93 -2.76
N ARG A 34 -16.81 5.13 -2.22
CA ARG A 34 -18.19 5.61 -2.12
C ARG A 34 -18.84 5.72 -3.51
N GLY A 35 -19.83 4.87 -3.79
CA GLY A 35 -20.58 4.84 -5.03
C GLY A 35 -21.27 3.49 -5.26
N PRO A 36 -22.20 3.39 -6.22
CA PRO A 36 -22.89 2.13 -6.52
C PRO A 36 -21.99 1.10 -7.21
N GLU A 37 -20.82 1.52 -7.71
CA GLU A 37 -19.91 0.65 -8.45
C GLU A 37 -19.16 -0.29 -7.50
N LYS A 38 -19.50 -1.58 -7.53
CA LYS A 38 -18.77 -2.61 -6.79
C LYS A 38 -17.46 -2.95 -7.50
N ILE A 39 -16.35 -2.51 -6.94
CA ILE A 39 -15.00 -2.76 -7.47
C ILE A 39 -14.54 -4.16 -7.07
N ARG A 40 -14.17 -4.97 -8.07
CA ARG A 40 -13.68 -6.35 -7.90
C ARG A 40 -12.41 -6.58 -8.72
N PRO A 41 -11.66 -7.67 -8.51
CA PRO A 41 -10.50 -7.99 -9.34
C PRO A 41 -10.82 -8.06 -10.83
N GLU A 42 -12.00 -8.54 -11.20
CA GLU A 42 -12.43 -8.70 -12.60
C GLU A 42 -12.68 -7.36 -13.32
N CYS A 43 -12.81 -6.26 -12.56
CA CYS A 43 -12.88 -4.91 -13.12
C CYS A 43 -11.55 -4.44 -13.72
N PHE A 44 -10.48 -5.23 -13.57
CA PHE A 44 -9.13 -4.88 -13.98
C PHE A 44 -8.47 -5.98 -14.81
N GLU A 45 -7.86 -5.57 -15.91
CA GLU A 45 -6.93 -6.39 -16.68
C GLU A 45 -5.51 -6.20 -16.13
N LEU A 46 -4.79 -7.30 -15.85
CA LEU A 46 -3.37 -7.25 -15.48
C LEU A 46 -2.52 -7.01 -16.72
N LEU A 47 -1.63 -6.01 -16.67
CA LEU A 47 -0.73 -5.69 -17.79
C LEU A 47 0.69 -6.19 -17.53
N ARG A 48 1.33 -5.71 -16.46
CA ARG A 48 2.72 -6.08 -16.14
C ARG A 48 3.00 -5.98 -14.65
N VAL A 49 4.08 -6.60 -14.20
CA VAL A 49 4.60 -6.40 -12.84
C VAL A 49 5.41 -5.11 -12.80
N LEU A 50 5.12 -4.23 -11.84
CA LEU A 50 5.89 -3.00 -11.60
C LEU A 50 6.99 -3.21 -10.55
N GLY A 51 6.75 -4.07 -9.56
CA GLY A 51 7.72 -4.33 -8.50
C GLY A 51 7.37 -5.53 -7.64
N LYS A 52 8.40 -6.11 -7.01
CA LYS A 52 8.32 -7.20 -6.04
C LYS A 52 9.15 -6.83 -4.81
N GLY A 53 8.63 -7.06 -3.62
CA GLY A 53 9.36 -6.84 -2.36
C GLY A 53 8.83 -7.72 -1.23
N GLY A 54 9.37 -7.54 -0.02
CA GLY A 54 8.99 -8.34 1.15
C GLY A 54 7.48 -8.35 1.44
N TYR A 55 6.83 -7.19 1.24
CA TYR A 55 5.38 -7.01 1.43
C TYR A 55 4.54 -7.31 0.17
N GLY A 56 5.05 -8.12 -0.75
CA GLY A 56 4.29 -8.59 -1.92
C GLY A 56 4.58 -7.84 -3.22
N LYS A 57 3.64 -7.96 -4.17
CA LYS A 57 3.82 -7.62 -5.59
C LYS A 57 2.92 -6.45 -6.00
N VAL A 58 3.44 -5.58 -6.85
CA VAL A 58 2.69 -4.48 -7.47
C VAL A 58 2.53 -4.77 -8.95
N PHE A 59 1.31 -4.68 -9.45
CA PHE A 59 0.97 -4.84 -10.85
C PHE A 59 0.52 -3.51 -11.46
N GLN A 60 0.89 -3.26 -12.71
CA GLN A 60 0.18 -2.29 -13.55
C GLN A 60 -1.10 -2.97 -14.03
N VAL A 61 -2.23 -2.32 -13.85
CA VAL A 61 -3.53 -2.82 -14.29
C VAL A 61 -4.26 -1.76 -15.11
N ARG A 62 -5.19 -2.19 -15.97
CA ARG A 62 -6.11 -1.31 -16.69
C ARG A 62 -7.52 -1.57 -16.18
N LYS A 63 -8.26 -0.53 -15.84
CA LYS A 63 -9.69 -0.68 -15.52
C LYS A 63 -10.46 -0.98 -16.80
N VAL A 64 -11.28 -2.02 -16.82
CA VAL A 64 -12.04 -2.47 -18.02
C VAL A 64 -13.54 -2.27 -17.89
N THR A 65 -14.03 -1.84 -16.72
CA THR A 65 -15.45 -1.59 -16.47
C THR A 65 -15.70 -0.25 -15.79
N GLY A 66 -16.90 0.30 -15.97
CA GLY A 66 -17.42 1.44 -15.22
C GLY A 66 -16.66 2.75 -15.41
N ALA A 67 -16.69 3.61 -14.38
CA ALA A 67 -16.06 4.93 -14.47
C ALA A 67 -14.53 4.80 -14.56
N ASN A 68 -13.86 5.57 -15.40
CA ASN A 68 -12.42 5.45 -15.66
C ASN A 68 -11.99 4.19 -16.43
N THR A 69 -12.89 3.56 -17.19
CA THR A 69 -12.52 2.50 -18.14
C THR A 69 -11.36 2.98 -19.04
N GLY A 70 -10.37 2.10 -19.25
CA GLY A 70 -9.14 2.38 -20.00
C GLY A 70 -8.00 2.99 -19.18
N LYS A 71 -8.29 3.54 -17.99
CA LYS A 71 -7.28 4.18 -17.13
C LYS A 71 -6.35 3.13 -16.49
N ILE A 72 -5.08 3.52 -16.34
CA ILE A 72 -4.00 2.69 -15.80
C ILE A 72 -3.82 2.98 -14.30
N PHE A 73 -3.66 1.92 -13.52
CA PHE A 73 -3.45 1.99 -12.07
C PHE A 73 -2.32 1.05 -11.63
N ALA A 74 -1.84 1.25 -10.40
CA ALA A 74 -0.99 0.30 -9.69
C ALA A 74 -1.83 -0.49 -8.69
N MET A 75 -1.82 -1.83 -8.78
CA MET A 75 -2.52 -2.73 -7.87
C MET A 75 -1.51 -3.39 -6.94
N LYS A 76 -1.62 -3.12 -5.64
CA LYS A 76 -0.85 -3.81 -4.59
C LYS A 76 -1.64 -5.01 -4.09
N VAL A 77 -1.08 -6.20 -4.21
CA VAL A 77 -1.68 -7.42 -3.66
C VAL A 77 -1.05 -7.69 -2.29
N LEU A 78 -1.85 -7.52 -1.25
CA LEU A 78 -1.49 -7.86 0.13
C LEU A 78 -1.82 -9.33 0.39
N LYS A 79 -0.91 -10.06 1.04
CA LYS A 79 -1.22 -11.39 1.58
C LYS A 79 -2.00 -11.21 2.87
N LYS A 80 -3.03 -12.04 3.07
CA LYS A 80 -3.81 -12.10 4.31
C LYS A 80 -3.07 -12.94 5.34
#